data_AF-A0A5N9E5U1-F1
#
_entry.id   AF-A0A5N9E5U1-F1
#
_cell.length_a   1.000
_cell.length_b   1.000
_cell.length_c   1.000
_cell.angle_alpha   90.00
_cell.angle_beta   90.00
_cell.angle_gamma   90.00
#
_symmetry.space_group_name_H-M   'P 1'
#
loop_
_entity.id
_entity.type
_entity.pdbx_description
1 polymer ?
#
loop_
_entity_poly.entity_id
_entity_poly.type
_entity_poly.pdbx_seq_one_letter_code
_entity_poly.pdbx_strand_id
1 'polypeptide(L)'
;NIGGLSFNEELAKEYLAKSKYADPASRPRIIVTIPGTGGSPGLDTEVISDMWKETLGVEVEIQQVEWATYLQDMNRKRLQLWAGSGWQADYADPQDFIDVLFYSKSDVNHGNYSNSEVDDLILEARTEIDNNRRFLLYNQAEQMIVDDAAIFPLWFDTDGYALVKPWVKGYEFTPIIVPKFKDVEIN
;
A
#
# COMPACT_ATOMS: atom_id res chain seq x y z
N ASN A 1 16.65 3.13 10.24
CA ASN A 1 16.44 3.43 8.80
C ASN A 1 16.10 2.13 8.12
N ILE A 2 14.89 2.03 7.59
CA ILE A 2 14.43 0.92 6.75
C ILE A 2 15.04 1.10 5.35
N GLY A 3 15.60 0.05 4.79
CA GLY A 3 16.07 0.03 3.41
C GLY A 3 14.94 -0.42 2.48
N GLY A 4 14.52 0.44 1.56
CA GLY A 4 13.53 0.11 0.54
C GLY A 4 14.12 -0.67 -0.64
N LEU A 5 13.26 -1.34 -1.39
CA LEU A 5 13.63 -1.93 -2.69
C LEU A 5 13.91 -0.80 -3.69
N SER A 6 15.10 -0.78 -4.27
CA SER A 6 15.50 0.22 -5.26
C SER A 6 15.23 -0.26 -6.68
N PHE A 7 14.91 0.67 -7.58
CA PHE A 7 14.79 0.39 -9.01
C PHE A 7 16.08 -0.18 -9.60
N ASN A 8 16.01 -1.37 -10.19
CA ASN A 8 17.10 -2.01 -10.91
C ASN A 8 16.56 -2.96 -11.99
N GLU A 9 16.63 -2.56 -13.26
CA GLU A 9 16.10 -3.35 -14.36
C GLU A 9 16.83 -4.67 -14.60
N GLU A 10 18.16 -4.68 -14.46
CA GLU A 10 18.98 -5.86 -14.70
C GLU A 10 18.61 -6.96 -13.71
N LEU A 11 18.50 -6.57 -12.43
CA LEU A 11 18.12 -7.47 -11.36
C LEU A 11 16.65 -7.94 -11.51
N ALA A 12 15.74 -7.06 -11.93
CA ALA A 12 14.36 -7.45 -12.21
C ALA A 12 14.26 -8.48 -13.34
N LYS A 13 15.01 -8.29 -14.44
CA LYS A 13 15.12 -9.25 -15.55
C LYS A 13 15.72 -10.57 -15.08
N GLU A 14 16.76 -10.53 -14.26
CA GLU A 14 17.42 -11.70 -13.68
C GLU A 14 16.45 -12.51 -12.81
N TYR A 15 15.71 -11.87 -11.91
CA TYR A 15 14.74 -12.55 -11.06
C TYR A 15 13.58 -13.16 -11.87
N LEU A 16 13.06 -12.45 -12.87
CA LEU A 16 12.04 -13.00 -13.75
C LEU A 16 12.54 -14.24 -14.51
N ALA A 17 13.78 -14.20 -15.00
CA ALA A 17 14.41 -15.33 -15.70
C ALA A 17 14.67 -16.55 -14.79
N LYS A 18 14.92 -16.34 -13.49
CA LYS A 18 15.06 -17.41 -12.49
C LYS A 18 13.73 -17.97 -12.00
N SER A 19 12.63 -17.25 -12.23
CA SER A 19 11.31 -17.65 -11.77
C SER A 19 10.69 -18.73 -12.68
N LYS A 20 9.62 -19.36 -12.21
CA LYS A 20 8.78 -20.25 -13.03
C LYS A 20 8.04 -19.53 -14.18
N TYR A 21 8.12 -18.20 -14.24
CA TYR A 21 7.45 -17.34 -15.22
C TYR A 21 8.42 -16.80 -16.29
N ALA A 22 9.63 -17.37 -16.38
CA ALA A 22 10.65 -16.94 -17.34
C ALA A 22 10.13 -16.96 -18.79
N ASP A 23 9.43 -18.04 -19.18
CA ASP A 23 8.85 -18.20 -20.52
C ASP A 23 7.59 -17.33 -20.72
N PRO A 24 7.62 -16.31 -21.59
CA PRO A 24 6.47 -15.45 -21.88
C PRO A 24 5.22 -16.21 -22.33
N ALA A 25 5.37 -17.33 -23.06
CA ALA A 25 4.24 -18.11 -23.57
C ALA A 25 3.46 -18.82 -22.46
N SER A 26 4.09 -19.00 -21.30
CA SER A 26 3.50 -19.68 -20.13
C SER A 26 2.97 -18.73 -19.05
N ARG A 27 3.21 -17.42 -19.20
CA ARG A 27 2.83 -16.43 -18.19
C ARG A 27 1.30 -16.36 -18.08
N PRO A 28 0.74 -16.43 -16.86
CA PRO A 28 -0.69 -16.22 -16.70
C PRO A 28 -1.04 -14.77 -17.01
N ARG A 29 -2.29 -14.52 -17.40
CA ARG A 29 -2.84 -13.17 -17.43
C ARG A 29 -2.76 -12.54 -16.04
N ILE A 30 -2.35 -11.28 -15.99
CA ILE A 30 -2.29 -10.47 -14.78
C ILE A 30 -3.34 -9.38 -14.91
N ILE A 31 -4.25 -9.33 -13.95
CA ILE A 31 -5.27 -8.30 -13.84
C ILE A 31 -4.88 -7.36 -12.69
N VAL A 32 -4.70 -6.07 -13.00
CA VAL A 32 -4.56 -5.00 -12.01
C VAL A 32 -5.91 -4.33 -11.84
N THR A 33 -6.54 -4.54 -10.68
CA THR A 33 -7.79 -3.86 -10.37
C THR A 33 -7.50 -2.50 -9.76
N ILE A 34 -8.17 -1.45 -10.25
CA ILE A 34 -8.07 -0.08 -9.73
C ILE A 34 -9.46 0.49 -9.44
N PRO A 35 -9.59 1.41 -8.48
CA PRO A 35 -10.84 2.09 -8.25
C PRO A 35 -11.11 3.19 -9.27
N GLY A 36 -12.38 3.38 -9.65
CA GLY A 36 -12.84 4.54 -10.41
C GLY A 36 -14.14 4.31 -11.16
N THR A 37 -14.70 5.39 -11.71
CA THR A 37 -15.97 5.38 -12.45
C THR A 37 -15.83 6.16 -13.75
N GLY A 38 -15.47 5.45 -14.82
CA GLY A 38 -15.22 6.03 -16.14
C GLY A 38 -13.89 6.78 -16.22
N GLY A 39 -13.57 7.28 -17.42
CA GLY A 39 -12.27 7.87 -17.72
C GLY A 39 -11.19 6.83 -17.99
N SER A 40 -9.95 7.31 -18.15
CA SER A 40 -8.77 6.44 -18.24
C SER A 40 -8.28 6.04 -16.84
N PRO A 41 -7.53 4.94 -16.72
CA PRO A 41 -6.74 4.64 -15.53
C PRO A 41 -5.87 5.82 -15.08
N GLY A 42 -5.44 5.80 -13.81
CA GLY A 42 -4.47 6.77 -13.32
C GLY A 42 -3.14 6.67 -14.07
N LEU A 43 -2.50 7.81 -14.31
CA LEU A 43 -1.22 7.90 -15.03
C LEU A 43 -0.13 7.02 -14.37
N ASP A 44 -0.15 6.93 -13.04
CA ASP A 44 0.73 6.07 -12.25
C ASP A 44 0.61 4.59 -12.65
N THR A 45 -0.63 4.08 -12.74
CA THR A 45 -0.90 2.69 -13.12
C THR A 45 -0.51 2.42 -14.57
N GLU A 46 -0.79 3.37 -15.48
CA GLU A 46 -0.40 3.29 -16.88
C GLU A 46 1.13 3.22 -17.03
N VAL A 47 1.85 4.16 -16.41
CA VAL A 47 3.32 4.22 -16.48
C VAL A 47 3.96 2.96 -15.90
N ILE A 48 3.50 2.46 -14.76
CA ILE A 48 4.03 1.21 -14.18
C ILE A 48 3.77 0.02 -15.10
N SER A 49 2.57 -0.04 -15.70
CA SER A 49 2.22 -1.11 -16.65
C SER A 49 3.10 -1.08 -17.90
N ASP A 50 3.36 0.11 -18.44
CA ASP A 50 4.27 0.30 -19.58
C ASP A 50 5.71 -0.07 -19.21
N MET A 51 6.20 0.30 -18.01
CA MET A 51 7.52 -0.11 -17.53
C MET A 51 7.64 -1.64 -17.44
N TRP A 52 6.63 -2.34 -16.93
CA TRP A 52 6.62 -3.80 -16.89
C TRP A 52 6.63 -4.42 -18.29
N LYS A 53 5.90 -3.83 -19.24
CA LYS A 53 5.88 -4.28 -20.63
C LYS A 53 7.23 -4.07 -21.30
N GLU A 54 7.79 -2.86 -21.24
CA GLU A 54 9.03 -2.49 -21.91
C GLU A 54 10.25 -3.19 -21.32
N THR A 55 10.34 -3.27 -19.99
CA THR A 55 11.51 -3.84 -19.31
C THR A 55 11.44 -5.37 -19.22
N LEU A 56 10.26 -5.94 -18.97
CA LEU A 56 10.10 -7.36 -18.61
C LEU A 56 9.29 -8.17 -19.64
N GLY A 57 8.66 -7.52 -20.61
CA GLY A 57 7.69 -8.16 -21.51
C GLY A 57 6.48 -8.70 -20.75
N VAL A 58 6.14 -8.09 -19.61
CA VAL A 58 4.98 -8.46 -18.80
C VAL A 58 3.84 -7.49 -19.13
N GLU A 59 2.81 -8.02 -19.77
CA GLU A 59 1.59 -7.27 -20.04
C GLU A 59 0.58 -7.51 -18.93
N VAL A 60 -0.13 -6.44 -18.55
CA VAL A 60 -1.20 -6.48 -17.57
C VAL A 60 -2.49 -5.93 -18.15
N GLU A 61 -3.60 -6.45 -17.66
CA GLU A 61 -4.91 -5.89 -17.94
C GLU A 61 -5.34 -5.01 -16.77
N ILE A 62 -5.68 -3.76 -17.05
CA ILE A 62 -6.22 -2.85 -16.05
C ILE A 62 -7.74 -3.00 -16.01
N GLN A 63 -8.27 -3.36 -14.85
CA GLN A 63 -9.70 -3.46 -14.59
C GLN A 63 -10.13 -2.37 -13.62
N GLN A 64 -10.91 -1.41 -14.12
CA GLN A 64 -11.48 -0.37 -13.28
C GLN A 64 -12.83 -0.80 -12.68
N VAL A 65 -13.03 -0.62 -11.38
CA VAL A 65 -14.30 -0.89 -10.70
C VAL A 65 -14.67 0.25 -9.75
N GLU A 66 -15.97 0.42 -9.48
CA GLU A 66 -16.46 1.43 -8.54
C GLU A 66 -15.90 1.18 -7.13
N TRP A 67 -15.63 2.25 -6.36
CA TRP A 67 -14.90 2.20 -5.08
C TRP A 67 -15.51 1.24 -4.04
N ALA A 68 -16.82 1.26 -3.84
CA ALA A 68 -17.45 0.34 -2.89
C ALA A 68 -17.30 -1.12 -3.34
N THR A 69 -17.35 -1.38 -4.65
CA THR A 69 -17.08 -2.71 -5.21
C THR A 69 -15.61 -3.11 -5.03
N TYR A 70 -14.68 -2.19 -5.30
CA TYR A 70 -13.24 -2.37 -5.09
C TYR A 70 -12.93 -2.81 -3.66
N LEU A 71 -13.45 -2.06 -2.67
CA LEU A 71 -13.26 -2.39 -1.25
C LEU A 71 -13.89 -3.73 -0.87
N GLN A 72 -15.08 -4.05 -1.38
CA GLN A 72 -15.72 -5.35 -1.12
C GLN A 72 -14.90 -6.51 -1.69
N ASP A 73 -14.32 -6.36 -2.87
CA ASP A 73 -13.50 -7.39 -3.50
C ASP A 73 -12.16 -7.56 -2.82
N MET A 74 -11.55 -6.46 -2.39
CA MET A 74 -10.33 -6.45 -1.58
C MET A 74 -10.57 -7.15 -0.23
N ASN A 75 -11.62 -6.81 0.51
CA ASN A 75 -11.98 -7.46 1.79
C ASN A 75 -12.30 -8.95 1.63
N ARG A 76 -12.90 -9.33 0.50
CA ARG A 76 -13.20 -10.73 0.15
C ARG A 76 -12.01 -11.45 -0.48
N LYS A 77 -10.86 -10.80 -0.61
CA LYS A 77 -9.62 -11.37 -1.16
C LYS A 77 -9.82 -11.93 -2.57
N ARG A 78 -10.59 -11.21 -3.40
CA ARG A 78 -10.94 -11.59 -4.79
C ARG A 78 -10.05 -10.95 -5.84
N LEU A 79 -9.22 -9.98 -5.46
CA LEU A 79 -8.33 -9.27 -6.37
C LEU A 79 -7.02 -10.04 -6.55
N GLN A 80 -6.51 -10.09 -7.79
CA GLN A 80 -5.22 -10.72 -8.10
C GLN A 80 -4.06 -9.79 -7.73
N LEU A 81 -4.08 -8.59 -8.31
CA LEU A 81 -3.21 -7.46 -8.03
C LEU A 81 -4.11 -6.21 -8.02
N TRP A 82 -3.84 -5.27 -7.13
CA TRP A 82 -4.62 -4.04 -7.04
C TRP A 82 -3.72 -2.82 -6.84
N ALA A 83 -4.20 -1.67 -7.29
CA ALA A 83 -3.52 -0.38 -7.17
C ALA A 83 -4.53 0.74 -6.94
N GLY A 84 -4.05 1.96 -6.67
CA GLY A 84 -4.92 3.12 -6.38
C GLY A 84 -5.57 3.07 -4.99
N SER A 85 -5.06 2.23 -4.09
CA SER A 85 -5.36 2.25 -2.66
C SER A 85 -4.11 2.57 -1.86
N GLY A 86 -4.28 3.28 -0.75
CA GLY A 86 -3.22 3.54 0.21
C GLY A 86 -3.74 3.40 1.64
N TRP A 87 -2.88 3.74 2.60
CA TRP A 87 -3.24 3.85 4.00
C TRP A 87 -2.91 5.24 4.52
N GLN A 88 -3.83 5.82 5.27
CA GLN A 88 -3.61 7.07 5.98
C GLN A 88 -3.86 6.81 7.46
N ALA A 89 -2.97 7.31 8.30
CA ALA A 89 -3.00 7.03 9.74
C ALA A 89 -4.36 7.37 10.37
N ASP A 90 -4.96 6.40 11.06
CA ASP A 90 -6.12 6.61 11.92
C ASP A 90 -5.72 7.30 13.23
N TYR A 91 -4.51 6.98 13.71
CA TYR A 91 -3.81 7.59 14.84
C TYR A 91 -2.29 7.53 14.59
N ALA A 92 -1.54 8.43 15.23
CA ALA A 92 -0.12 8.62 14.96
C ALA A 92 0.78 7.54 15.61
N ASP A 93 0.67 6.30 15.16
CA ASP A 93 1.43 5.17 15.68
C ASP A 93 1.81 4.17 14.55
N PRO A 94 3.04 3.64 14.49
CA PRO A 94 3.44 2.66 13.48
C PRO A 94 2.64 1.36 13.51
N GLN A 95 2.04 1.02 14.66
CA GLN A 95 1.14 -0.12 14.78
C GLN A 95 -0.03 0.00 13.80
N ASP A 96 -0.54 1.21 13.54
CA ASP A 96 -1.65 1.45 12.61
C ASP A 96 -1.33 1.03 11.17
N PHE A 97 -0.05 0.98 10.80
CA PHE A 97 0.40 0.55 9.48
C PHE A 97 0.87 -0.90 9.52
N ILE A 98 1.79 -1.24 10.41
CA ILE A 98 2.50 -2.52 10.37
C ILE A 98 1.60 -3.66 10.86
N ASP A 99 0.94 -3.46 12.00
CA ASP A 99 0.11 -4.49 12.61
C ASP A 99 -1.20 -4.66 11.83
N VAL A 100 -1.92 -3.56 11.59
CA VAL A 100 -3.22 -3.58 10.92
C VAL A 100 -3.12 -4.17 9.52
N LEU A 101 -2.07 -3.86 8.74
CA LEU A 101 -2.00 -4.29 7.34
C LEU A 101 -1.27 -5.61 7.13
N PHE A 102 -0.34 -6.00 8.02
CA PHE A 102 0.56 -7.13 7.77
C PHE A 102 0.53 -8.24 8.81
N TYR A 103 -0.16 -8.07 9.95
CA TYR A 103 -0.40 -9.21 10.84
C TYR A 103 -1.23 -10.27 10.10
N SER A 104 -0.80 -11.52 10.11
CA SER A 104 -1.40 -12.58 9.29
C SER A 104 -2.88 -12.86 9.61
N LYS A 105 -3.31 -12.52 10.84
CA LYS A 105 -4.70 -12.67 11.31
C LYS A 105 -5.47 -11.35 11.37
N SER A 106 -4.91 -10.26 10.85
CA SER A 106 -5.67 -9.02 10.70
C SER A 106 -6.73 -9.18 9.60
N ASP A 107 -7.94 -8.71 9.86
CA ASP A 107 -9.01 -8.68 8.86
C ASP A 107 -8.71 -7.70 7.71
N VAL A 108 -7.82 -6.73 7.95
CA VAL A 108 -7.41 -5.68 6.99
C VAL A 108 -6.13 -6.08 6.22
N ASN A 109 -5.59 -7.28 6.48
CA ASN A 109 -4.53 -7.87 5.66
C ASN A 109 -5.09 -8.39 4.33
N HIS A 110 -5.32 -7.45 3.42
CA HIS A 110 -5.88 -7.72 2.09
C HIS A 110 -4.94 -8.53 1.20
N GLY A 111 -3.63 -8.42 1.42
CA GLY A 111 -2.62 -9.14 0.65
C GLY A 111 -2.37 -10.58 1.07
N ASN A 112 -3.03 -11.04 2.15
CA ASN A 112 -2.80 -12.37 2.73
C ASN A 112 -1.31 -12.61 3.07
N TYR A 113 -0.58 -11.56 3.40
CA TYR A 113 0.80 -11.69 3.80
C TYR A 113 0.87 -12.50 5.10
N SER A 114 1.78 -13.47 5.16
CA SER A 114 1.93 -14.34 6.32
C SER A 114 3.39 -14.72 6.47
N ASN A 115 4.01 -14.20 7.53
CA ASN A 115 5.36 -14.53 7.94
C ASN A 115 5.33 -14.64 9.48
N SER A 116 5.66 -15.82 10.01
CA SER A 116 5.57 -16.09 11.45
C SER A 116 6.51 -15.22 12.27
N GLU A 117 7.68 -14.88 11.73
CA GLU A 117 8.64 -14.00 12.44
C GLU A 117 8.11 -12.56 12.51
N VAL A 118 7.46 -12.08 11.45
CA VAL A 118 6.77 -10.78 11.46
C VAL A 118 5.61 -10.78 12.46
N ASP A 119 4.80 -11.84 12.47
CA ASP A 119 3.71 -11.98 13.45
C ASP A 119 4.22 -11.94 14.89
N ASP A 120 5.33 -12.63 15.19
CA ASP A 120 5.92 -12.67 16.52
C ASP A 120 6.44 -11.28 16.95
N LEU A 121 7.11 -10.55 16.05
CA LEU A 121 7.57 -9.18 16.30
C LEU A 121 6.39 -8.23 16.57
N ILE A 122 5.31 -8.33 15.79
CA ILE A 122 4.09 -7.53 15.97
C ILE A 122 3.46 -7.84 17.34
N LEU A 123 3.35 -9.13 17.70
CA LEU A 123 2.76 -9.55 18.98
C LEU A 123 3.59 -9.08 20.18
N GLU A 124 4.93 -9.13 20.10
CA GLU A 124 5.81 -8.56 21.13
C GLU A 124 5.58 -7.05 21.24
N ALA A 125 5.59 -6.32 20.12
CA ALA A 125 5.43 -4.87 20.07
C ALA A 125 4.09 -4.38 20.63
N ARG A 126 3.01 -5.16 20.52
CA ARG A 126 1.69 -4.84 21.11
C ARG A 126 1.71 -4.74 22.63
N THR A 127 2.61 -5.48 23.29
CA THR A 127 2.67 -5.58 24.76
C THR A 127 3.90 -4.90 25.37
N GLU A 128 4.80 -4.40 24.54
CA GLU A 128 5.99 -3.66 24.97
C GLU A 128 5.62 -2.25 25.48
N ILE A 129 6.16 -1.90 26.64
CA ILE A 129 5.88 -0.63 27.34
C ILE A 129 6.98 0.40 27.04
N ASP A 130 8.21 -0.03 26.81
CA ASP A 130 9.29 0.86 26.40
C ASP A 130 9.15 1.24 24.93
N ASN A 131 8.87 2.52 24.68
CA ASN A 131 8.63 3.01 23.32
C ASN A 131 9.82 2.80 22.38
N ASN A 132 11.06 2.89 22.86
CA ASN A 132 12.22 2.70 21.99
C ASN A 132 12.31 1.24 21.54
N ARG A 133 12.13 0.29 22.47
CA ARG A 133 12.08 -1.14 22.16
C ARG A 133 10.91 -1.46 21.23
N ARG A 134 9.74 -0.91 21.50
CA ARG A 134 8.54 -1.07 20.67
C ARG A 134 8.75 -0.61 19.23
N PHE A 135 9.36 0.57 19.03
CA PHE A 135 9.68 1.05 17.69
C PHE A 135 10.76 0.23 17.00
N LEU A 136 11.74 -0.32 17.74
CA LEU A 136 12.72 -1.23 17.16
C LEU A 136 12.06 -2.52 16.65
N LEU A 137 11.09 -3.07 17.38
CA LEU A 137 10.32 -4.25 16.95
C LEU A 137 9.53 -3.98 15.68
N TYR A 138 8.80 -2.85 15.61
CA TYR A 138 8.09 -2.48 14.38
C TYR A 138 9.03 -2.23 13.21
N ASN A 139 10.19 -1.60 13.41
CA ASN A 139 11.18 -1.41 12.35
C ASN A 139 11.73 -2.75 11.83
N GLN A 140 11.93 -3.74 12.71
CA GLN A 140 12.35 -5.07 12.30
C GLN A 140 11.28 -5.76 11.46
N ALA A 141 10.03 -5.71 11.91
CA ALA A 141 8.89 -6.24 11.15
C ALA A 141 8.76 -5.55 9.79
N GLU A 142 8.83 -4.21 9.75
CA GLU A 142 8.74 -3.42 8.52
C GLU A 142 9.85 -3.79 7.52
N GLN A 143 11.09 -3.95 7.98
CA GLN A 143 12.19 -4.35 7.10
C GLN A 143 11.91 -5.72 6.45
N MET A 144 11.40 -6.69 7.21
CA MET A 144 11.07 -8.01 6.68
C MET A 144 9.91 -7.95 5.67
N ILE A 145 8.88 -7.16 5.94
CA ILE A 145 7.75 -6.93 5.04
C ILE A 145 8.23 -6.35 3.70
N VAL A 146 9.17 -5.40 3.75
CA VAL A 146 9.80 -4.79 2.57
C VAL A 146 10.67 -5.79 1.81
N ASP A 147 11.51 -6.55 2.53
CA ASP A 147 12.41 -7.55 1.93
C ASP A 147 11.63 -8.69 1.26
N ASP A 148 10.48 -9.07 1.83
CA ASP A 148 9.56 -10.06 1.27
C ASP A 148 8.74 -9.53 0.08
N ALA A 149 8.83 -8.23 -0.24
CA ALA A 149 8.01 -7.55 -1.24
C ALA A 149 6.50 -7.79 -1.04
N ALA A 150 6.03 -7.77 0.22
CA ALA A 150 4.63 -8.03 0.56
C ALA A 150 3.66 -7.04 -0.09
N ILE A 151 4.12 -5.82 -0.32
CA ILE A 151 3.49 -4.76 -1.11
C ILE A 151 4.56 -4.05 -1.94
N PHE A 152 4.13 -3.22 -2.88
CA PHE A 152 4.99 -2.26 -3.59
C PHE A 152 4.65 -0.84 -3.11
N PRO A 153 5.33 -0.31 -2.07
CA PRO A 153 5.13 1.07 -1.64
C PRO A 153 5.61 1.99 -2.75
N LEU A 154 4.73 2.86 -3.25
CA LEU A 154 5.07 3.74 -4.37
C LEU A 154 5.55 5.12 -3.88
N TRP A 155 4.79 5.74 -2.97
CA TRP A 155 5.13 7.03 -2.37
C TRP A 155 4.40 7.23 -1.04
N PHE A 156 4.84 8.23 -0.28
CA PHE A 156 4.12 8.77 0.87
C PHE A 156 3.57 10.14 0.48
N ASP A 157 2.28 10.37 0.65
CA ASP A 157 1.68 11.67 0.38
C ASP A 157 2.23 12.70 1.37
N THR A 158 2.94 13.71 0.86
CA THR A 158 3.54 14.77 1.70
C THR A 158 2.71 16.04 1.77
N ASP A 159 1.74 16.21 0.88
CA ASP A 159 0.97 17.45 0.73
C ASP A 159 -0.54 17.21 0.82
N GLY A 160 -1.18 17.84 1.80
CA GLY A 160 -2.63 17.99 1.87
C GLY A 160 -3.05 19.34 1.29
N TYR A 161 -3.96 19.34 0.32
CA TYR A 161 -4.53 20.57 -0.26
C TYR A 161 -6.02 20.70 0.08
N ALA A 162 -6.44 21.91 0.43
CA ALA A 162 -7.80 22.21 0.81
C ALA A 162 -8.14 23.60 0.28
N LEU A 163 -9.25 23.68 -0.46
CA LEU A 163 -9.78 24.95 -0.91
C LEU A 163 -10.77 25.47 0.13
N VAL A 164 -10.32 26.42 0.96
CA VAL A 164 -11.12 26.99 2.03
C VAL A 164 -11.67 28.35 1.60
N LYS A 165 -12.99 28.54 1.69
CA LYS A 165 -13.62 29.83 1.38
C LYS A 165 -13.16 30.91 2.38
N PRO A 166 -13.00 32.18 1.96
CA PRO A 166 -12.50 33.23 2.86
C PRO A 166 -13.30 33.44 4.14
N TRP A 167 -14.60 33.10 4.13
CA TRP A 167 -15.52 33.22 5.26
C TRP A 167 -15.55 31.99 6.20
N VAL A 168 -14.86 30.91 5.83
CA VAL A 168 -14.64 29.75 6.71
C VAL A 168 -13.38 30.01 7.53
N LYS A 169 -13.49 29.96 8.86
CA LYS A 169 -12.37 30.15 9.79
C LYS A 169 -12.13 28.89 10.62
N GLY A 170 -10.92 28.76 11.17
CA GLY A 170 -10.55 27.67 12.09
C GLY A 170 -10.33 26.30 11.45
N TYR A 171 -10.23 26.22 10.12
CA TYR A 171 -9.86 24.97 9.44
C TYR A 171 -8.35 24.74 9.52
N GLU A 172 -7.95 23.59 10.06
CA GLU A 172 -6.57 23.15 10.17
C GLU A 172 -6.41 21.76 9.54
N PHE A 173 -5.27 21.54 8.88
CA PHE A 173 -4.88 20.21 8.43
C PHE A 173 -4.44 19.35 9.59
N THR A 174 -4.81 18.08 9.52
CA THR A 174 -4.32 17.06 10.44
C THR A 174 -3.55 15.98 9.67
N PRO A 175 -2.51 15.38 10.27
CA PRO A 175 -1.75 14.30 9.65
C PRO A 175 -2.48 12.94 9.64
N ILE A 176 -3.77 12.91 10.00
CA ILE A 176 -4.61 11.70 10.11
C ILE A 176 -5.84 11.80 9.21
N ILE A 177 -6.44 10.66 8.88
CA ILE A 177 -7.47 10.53 7.85
C ILE A 177 -8.74 11.35 8.10
N VAL A 178 -9.16 11.52 9.36
CA VAL A 178 -10.41 12.20 9.70
C VAL A 178 -10.18 13.68 9.94
N PRO A 179 -10.72 14.59 9.10
CA PRO A 179 -10.62 16.03 9.32
C PRO A 179 -11.27 16.43 10.65
N LYS A 180 -10.71 17.46 11.31
CA LYS A 180 -11.25 17.98 12.57
C LYS A 180 -11.97 19.30 12.31
N PHE A 181 -13.29 19.29 12.54
CA PHE A 181 -14.15 20.45 12.33
C PHE A 181 -14.57 21.15 13.63
N LYS A 182 -14.05 20.72 14.79
CA LYS A 182 -14.49 21.24 16.10
C LYS A 182 -14.28 22.74 16.28
N ASP A 183 -13.28 23.31 15.60
CA ASP A 183 -12.92 24.73 15.67
C ASP A 183 -13.37 25.50 14.40
N VAL A 184 -14.10 24.83 13.49
CA VAL A 184 -14.51 25.43 12.22
C VAL A 184 -15.78 26.24 12.40
N GLU A 185 -15.74 27.49 11.93
CA GLU A 185 -16.87 28.40 11.94
C GLU A 185 -17.14 29.03 10.56
N ILE A 186 -18.39 29.43 10.33
CA ILE A 186 -18.85 30.11 9.12
C ILE A 186 -19.34 31.49 9.56
N ASN A 187 -18.71 32.55 9.04
CA ASN A 187 -19.06 33.95 9.32
C ASN A 187 -19.74 34.63 8.13
#